data_AF-A0A9E3ACN4-F1
#
_entry.id   AF-A0A9E3ACN4-F1
#
_cell.length_a   1.000
_cell.length_b   1.000
_cell.length_c   1.000
_cell.angle_alpha   90.00
_cell.angle_beta   90.00
_cell.angle_gamma   90.00
#
_symmetry.space_group_name_H-M   'P 1'
#
loop_
_entity.id
_entity.type
_entity.pdbx_description
1 polymer ?
#
loop_
_entity_poly.entity_id
_entity_poly.type
_entity_poly.pdbx_seq_one_letter_code
_entity_poly.pdbx_strand_id
1 'polypeptide(L)'
;MKTRRLILVLLLACLVAHSQHLASNPEASRDQIMKLFEVMHIRQQMRSVMEGVMKQQSSIVRETLKKRYPQMTNEEMAQMDDFILESMKDLPVDGMLDDMIPVYQKHLTRPDVDAMIAFYASPTGQKLMQEMPAMTSEGIQAAYPRMQQQMDKVMQRVEERIEQKPRPKNDGTPKPQGTIKGPQRTT
;
A
#
# COMPACT_ATOMS: atom_id res chain seq x y z
N MET A 1 51.26 -42.57 2.54
CA MET A 1 51.12 -41.43 3.49
C MET A 1 51.10 -40.06 2.82
N LYS A 2 51.83 -39.82 1.72
CA LYS A 2 51.88 -38.51 1.03
C LYS A 2 50.58 -38.11 0.30
N THR A 3 49.89 -39.07 -0.31
CA THR A 3 48.60 -38.86 -1.01
C THR A 3 47.43 -38.55 -0.08
N ARG A 4 47.41 -39.16 1.13
CA ARG A 4 46.41 -38.86 2.18
C ARG A 4 46.55 -37.45 2.76
N ARG A 5 47.77 -36.91 2.82
CA ARG A 5 48.03 -35.52 3.23
C ARG A 5 47.61 -34.51 2.15
N LEU A 6 47.76 -34.85 0.87
CA LEU A 6 47.34 -34.00 -0.25
C LEU A 6 45.81 -33.81 -0.31
N ILE A 7 45.05 -34.89 -0.10
CA ILE A 7 43.58 -34.85 -0.09
C ILE A 7 43.04 -34.04 1.11
N LEU A 8 43.69 -34.13 2.27
CA LEU A 8 43.29 -33.39 3.47
C LEU A 8 43.52 -31.87 3.32
N VAL A 9 44.61 -31.45 2.66
CA VAL A 9 44.91 -30.04 2.39
C VAL A 9 43.94 -29.45 1.37
N LEU A 10 43.51 -30.22 0.37
CA LEU A 10 42.57 -29.79 -0.67
C LEU A 10 41.13 -29.65 -0.13
N LEU A 11 40.72 -30.52 0.81
CA LEU A 11 39.44 -30.40 1.52
C LEU A 11 39.42 -29.20 2.49
N LEU A 12 40.54 -28.89 3.14
CA LEU A 12 40.63 -27.70 4.00
C LEU A 12 40.51 -26.40 3.20
N ALA A 13 41.08 -26.35 1.97
CA ALA A 13 41.01 -25.17 1.10
C ALA A 13 39.58 -24.87 0.60
N CYS A 14 38.77 -25.90 0.32
CA CYS A 14 37.37 -25.72 -0.08
C CYS A 14 36.48 -25.18 1.06
N LEU A 15 36.78 -25.50 2.33
CA LEU A 15 36.02 -24.98 3.47
C LEU A 15 36.29 -23.50 3.72
N VAL A 16 37.52 -23.02 3.52
CA VAL A 16 37.86 -21.60 3.72
C VAL A 16 37.22 -20.72 2.64
N ALA A 17 37.18 -21.19 1.38
CA ALA A 17 36.56 -20.46 0.28
C ALA A 17 35.02 -20.33 0.43
N HIS A 18 34.33 -21.37 0.93
CA HIS A 18 32.90 -21.28 1.22
C HIS A 18 32.59 -20.39 2.42
N SER A 19 33.47 -20.32 3.41
CA SER A 19 33.28 -19.50 4.61
C SER A 19 33.40 -18.00 4.31
N GLN A 20 34.24 -17.61 3.35
CA GLN A 20 34.39 -16.20 2.94
C GLN A 20 33.22 -15.69 2.08
N HIS A 21 32.46 -16.57 1.43
CA HIS A 21 31.29 -16.17 0.63
C HIS A 21 30.07 -15.79 1.50
N LEU A 22 29.99 -16.28 2.75
CA LEU A 22 28.91 -15.92 3.68
C LEU A 22 29.15 -14.62 4.45
N ALA A 23 30.37 -14.06 4.42
CA ALA A 23 30.78 -13.02 5.36
C ALA A 23 30.77 -11.58 4.82
N SER A 24 30.48 -11.35 3.54
CA SER A 24 30.42 -9.99 2.99
C SER A 24 29.60 -9.92 1.71
N ASN A 25 28.27 -9.98 1.82
CA ASN A 25 27.44 -9.40 0.75
C ASN A 25 27.52 -7.88 0.91
N PRO A 26 28.18 -7.15 -0.01
CA PRO A 26 28.34 -5.72 0.15
C PRO A 26 26.97 -5.05 0.19
N GLU A 27 26.85 -4.04 1.03
CA GLU A 27 25.68 -3.16 1.09
C GLU A 27 25.47 -2.49 -0.28
N ALA A 28 24.21 -2.31 -0.67
CA ALA A 28 23.90 -1.56 -1.88
C ALA A 28 24.28 -0.09 -1.70
N SER A 29 24.90 0.50 -2.73
CA SER A 29 25.22 1.92 -2.71
C SER A 29 23.97 2.79 -2.84
N ARG A 30 24.06 4.05 -2.38
CA ARG A 30 23.03 5.08 -2.62
C ARG A 30 22.64 5.15 -4.09
N ASP A 31 23.61 5.18 -5.00
CA ASP A 31 23.34 5.32 -6.44
C ASP A 31 22.59 4.12 -7.00
N GLN A 32 22.90 2.91 -6.53
CA GLN A 32 22.16 1.71 -6.92
C GLN A 32 20.71 1.76 -6.44
N ILE A 33 20.47 2.16 -5.18
CA ILE A 33 19.10 2.27 -4.66
C ILE A 33 18.33 3.39 -5.37
N MET A 34 18.96 4.52 -5.65
CA MET A 34 18.36 5.59 -6.44
C MET A 34 18.02 5.12 -7.87
N LYS A 35 18.88 4.31 -8.48
CA LYS A 35 18.58 3.69 -9.78
C LYS A 35 17.42 2.70 -9.69
N LEU A 36 17.35 1.92 -8.62
CA LEU A 36 16.20 1.04 -8.35
C LEU A 36 14.90 1.85 -8.24
N PHE A 37 14.91 2.98 -7.52
CA PHE A 37 13.76 3.87 -7.40
C PHE A 37 13.33 4.47 -8.73
N GLU A 38 14.28 4.79 -9.60
CA GLU A 38 14.03 5.29 -10.95
C GLU A 38 13.32 4.23 -11.80
N VAL A 39 13.87 3.01 -11.89
CA VAL A 39 13.29 1.96 -12.75
C VAL A 39 11.96 1.43 -12.22
N MET A 40 11.73 1.52 -10.90
CA MET A 40 10.45 1.20 -10.27
C MET A 40 9.47 2.39 -10.25
N HIS A 41 9.83 3.56 -10.77
CA HIS A 41 9.00 4.77 -10.77
C HIS A 41 8.52 5.22 -9.37
N ILE A 42 9.29 4.92 -8.32
CA ILE A 42 8.92 5.23 -6.92
C ILE A 42 8.73 6.73 -6.72
N ARG A 43 9.57 7.56 -7.34
CA ARG A 43 9.43 9.03 -7.33
C ARG A 43 8.06 9.47 -7.84
N GLN A 44 7.64 8.94 -8.99
CA GLN A 44 6.37 9.31 -9.61
C GLN A 44 5.20 8.83 -8.75
N GLN A 45 5.27 7.60 -8.24
CA GLN A 45 4.25 7.05 -7.36
C GLN A 45 4.11 7.89 -6.08
N MET A 46 5.22 8.27 -5.46
CA MET A 46 5.22 9.11 -4.27
C MET A 46 4.58 10.48 -4.55
N ARG A 47 4.90 11.11 -5.69
CA ARG A 47 4.23 12.35 -6.12
C ARG A 47 2.73 12.15 -6.26
N SER A 48 2.27 11.10 -6.94
CA SER A 48 0.85 10.83 -7.11
C SER A 48 0.12 10.56 -5.78
N VAL A 49 0.76 9.87 -4.84
CA VAL A 49 0.20 9.67 -3.49
C VAL A 49 0.09 11.01 -2.76
N MET A 50 1.14 11.83 -2.79
CA MET A 50 1.13 13.15 -2.16
C MET A 50 0.06 14.05 -2.77
N GLU A 51 -0.05 14.10 -4.09
CA GLU A 51 -1.11 14.85 -4.80
C GLU A 51 -2.52 14.40 -4.36
N GLY A 52 -2.75 13.09 -4.22
CA GLY A 52 -4.01 12.54 -3.73
C GLY A 52 -4.33 12.99 -2.30
N VAL A 53 -3.35 12.88 -1.38
CA VAL A 53 -3.50 13.33 0.01
C VAL A 53 -3.73 14.84 0.07
N MET A 54 -3.01 15.62 -0.74
CA MET A 54 -3.15 17.07 -0.78
C MET A 54 -4.52 17.50 -1.28
N LYS A 55 -5.03 16.86 -2.34
CA LYS A 55 -6.37 17.13 -2.85
C LYS A 55 -7.44 16.85 -1.79
N GLN A 56 -7.29 15.77 -1.03
CA GLN A 56 -8.17 15.45 0.08
C GLN A 56 -8.06 16.49 1.20
N GLN A 57 -6.84 16.87 1.59
CA GLN A 57 -6.59 17.84 2.66
C GLN A 57 -7.14 19.23 2.30
N SER A 58 -6.94 19.69 1.06
CA SER A 58 -7.49 20.95 0.55
C SER A 58 -9.01 20.98 0.69
N SER A 59 -9.71 19.88 0.35
CA SER A 59 -11.16 19.79 0.54
C SER A 59 -11.58 19.95 2.01
N ILE A 60 -10.83 19.35 2.95
CA ILE A 60 -11.10 19.45 4.40
C ILE A 60 -10.84 20.88 4.90
N VAL A 61 -9.75 21.49 4.46
CA VAL A 61 -9.40 22.88 4.81
C VAL A 61 -10.49 23.82 4.29
N ARG A 62 -10.93 23.66 3.05
CA ARG A 62 -12.00 24.44 2.45
C ARG A 62 -13.31 24.34 3.23
N GLU A 63 -13.70 23.13 3.63
CA GLU A 63 -14.90 22.94 4.45
C GLU A 63 -14.76 23.63 5.82
N THR A 64 -13.59 23.50 6.44
CA THR A 64 -13.29 24.12 7.75
C THR A 64 -13.32 25.65 7.67
N LEU A 65 -12.73 26.23 6.61
CA LEU A 65 -12.74 27.67 6.37
C LEU A 65 -14.16 28.19 6.15
N LYS A 66 -14.98 27.51 5.36
CA LYS A 66 -16.39 27.88 5.19
C LYS A 66 -17.18 27.89 6.50
N LYS A 67 -16.94 26.91 7.38
CA LYS A 67 -17.61 26.83 8.70
C LYS A 67 -17.14 27.95 9.64
N ARG A 68 -15.84 28.27 9.63
CA ARG A 68 -15.24 29.25 10.53
C ARG A 68 -15.41 30.69 10.06
N TYR A 69 -15.46 30.89 8.75
CA TYR A 69 -15.56 32.18 8.07
C TYR A 69 -16.71 32.12 7.05
N PRO A 70 -17.98 32.10 7.50
CA PRO A 70 -19.14 31.98 6.62
C PRO A 70 -19.33 33.17 5.66
N GLN A 71 -18.66 34.30 5.94
CA GLN A 71 -18.66 35.50 5.09
C GLN A 71 -17.56 35.50 4.03
N MET A 72 -16.70 34.48 4.00
CA MET A 72 -15.61 34.39 3.04
C MET A 72 -16.16 34.29 1.62
N THR A 73 -15.70 35.18 0.76
CA THR A 73 -16.09 35.23 -0.65
C THR A 73 -15.48 34.07 -1.43
N ASN A 74 -16.03 33.79 -2.61
CA ASN A 74 -15.45 32.79 -3.51
C ASN A 74 -14.04 33.18 -3.99
N GLU A 75 -13.77 34.48 -4.12
CA GLU A 75 -12.46 35.00 -4.53
C GLU A 75 -11.40 34.77 -3.44
N GLU A 76 -11.72 35.09 -2.18
CA GLU A 76 -10.83 34.80 -1.05
C GLU A 76 -10.59 33.28 -0.90
N MET A 77 -11.62 32.46 -1.16
CA MET A 77 -11.47 31.00 -1.16
C MET A 77 -10.52 30.52 -2.25
N ALA A 78 -10.60 31.10 -3.45
CA ALA A 78 -9.72 30.76 -4.56
C ALA A 78 -8.27 31.17 -4.27
N GLN A 79 -8.05 32.36 -3.69
CA GLN A 79 -6.72 32.81 -3.26
C GLN A 79 -6.11 31.87 -2.21
N MET A 80 -6.93 31.34 -1.30
CA MET A 80 -6.49 30.36 -0.32
C MET A 80 -6.15 29.00 -0.97
N ASP A 81 -6.96 28.54 -1.93
CA ASP A 81 -6.67 27.33 -2.70
C ASP A 81 -5.32 27.46 -3.45
N ASP A 82 -5.05 28.61 -4.07
CA ASP A 82 -3.77 28.92 -4.73
C ASP A 82 -2.60 28.97 -3.74
N PHE A 83 -2.79 29.60 -2.58
CA PHE A 83 -1.77 29.66 -1.52
C PHE A 83 -1.40 28.26 -0.99
N ILE A 84 -2.41 27.40 -0.78
CA ILE A 84 -2.20 26.02 -0.37
C ILE A 84 -1.42 25.26 -1.45
N LEU A 85 -1.79 25.42 -2.73
CA LEU A 85 -1.10 24.77 -3.84
C LEU A 85 0.37 25.23 -3.94
N GLU A 86 0.63 26.54 -3.86
CA GLU A 86 1.97 27.11 -3.90
C GLU A 86 2.85 26.60 -2.76
N SER A 87 2.30 26.59 -1.54
CA SER A 87 3.00 26.10 -0.34
C SER A 87 3.43 24.63 -0.43
N MET A 88 2.86 23.88 -1.38
CA MET A 88 3.12 22.45 -1.56
C MET A 88 4.00 22.15 -2.78
N LYS A 89 4.41 23.15 -3.57
CA LYS A 89 5.33 22.95 -4.71
C LYS A 89 6.71 22.48 -4.27
N ASP A 90 7.13 22.89 -3.08
CA ASP A 90 8.44 22.58 -2.49
C ASP A 90 8.45 21.32 -1.62
N LEU A 91 7.46 20.42 -1.78
CA LEU A 91 7.49 19.14 -1.09
C LEU A 91 8.82 18.40 -1.39
N PRO A 92 9.61 18.03 -0.36
CA PRO A 92 10.97 17.55 -0.53
C PRO A 92 11.00 16.07 -0.94
N VAL A 93 10.42 15.74 -2.10
CA VAL A 93 10.34 14.38 -2.65
C VAL A 93 11.73 13.75 -2.70
N ASP A 94 12.76 14.51 -3.09
CA ASP A 94 14.14 14.04 -3.11
C ASP A 94 14.68 13.69 -1.71
N GLY A 95 14.41 14.54 -0.71
CA GLY A 95 14.80 14.26 0.67
C GLY A 95 14.11 13.01 1.22
N MET A 96 12.83 12.80 0.88
CA MET A 96 12.11 11.59 1.28
C MET A 96 12.67 10.32 0.63
N LEU A 97 13.10 10.39 -0.63
CA LEU A 97 13.79 9.27 -1.27
C LEU A 97 15.12 8.97 -0.57
N ASP A 98 15.87 10.02 -0.20
CA ASP A 98 17.11 9.86 0.55
C ASP A 98 16.89 9.18 1.90
N ASP A 99 15.83 9.55 2.62
CA ASP A 99 15.45 8.92 3.89
C ASP A 99 15.08 7.43 3.74
N MET A 100 14.63 7.01 2.55
CA MET A 100 14.30 5.60 2.27
C MET A 100 15.52 4.73 1.98
N ILE A 101 16.66 5.30 1.57
CA ILE A 101 17.88 4.56 1.24
C ILE A 101 18.30 3.58 2.36
N PRO A 102 18.49 4.02 3.62
CA PRO A 102 18.92 3.11 4.69
C PRO A 102 17.91 2.00 4.98
N VAL A 103 16.62 2.20 4.67
CA VAL A 103 15.61 1.15 4.78
C VAL A 103 15.88 0.04 3.76
N TYR A 104 16.17 0.40 2.51
CA TYR A 104 16.50 -0.57 1.47
C TYR A 104 17.84 -1.26 1.75
N GLN A 105 18.86 -0.52 2.19
CA GLN A 105 20.17 -1.08 2.56
C GLN A 105 20.08 -2.10 3.70
N LYS A 106 19.17 -1.89 4.65
CA LYS A 106 18.93 -2.82 5.76
C LYS A 106 18.36 -4.16 5.28
N HIS A 107 17.60 -4.16 4.19
CA HIS A 107 16.83 -5.32 3.75
C HIS A 107 17.37 -6.00 2.49
N LEU A 108 18.16 -5.28 1.68
CA LEU A 108 18.64 -5.74 0.39
C LEU A 108 20.16 -5.65 0.33
N THR A 109 20.78 -6.69 -0.20
CA THR A 109 22.20 -6.69 -0.52
C THR A 109 22.44 -6.08 -1.89
N ARG A 110 23.69 -5.70 -2.19
CA ARG A 110 24.06 -5.22 -3.52
C ARG A 110 23.62 -6.17 -4.66
N PRO A 111 23.88 -7.50 -4.59
CA PRO A 111 23.37 -8.43 -5.60
C PRO A 111 21.85 -8.41 -5.78
N ASP A 112 21.09 -8.26 -4.69
CA ASP A 112 19.62 -8.18 -4.76
C ASP A 112 19.19 -6.93 -5.53
N VAL A 113 19.77 -5.78 -5.19
CA VAL A 113 19.48 -4.51 -5.85
C VAL A 113 19.87 -4.55 -7.34
N ASP A 114 21.04 -5.11 -7.67
CA ASP A 114 21.48 -5.26 -9.07
C ASP A 114 20.51 -6.15 -9.88
N ALA A 115 20.07 -7.27 -9.30
CA ALA A 115 19.09 -8.15 -9.94
C ALA A 115 17.72 -7.48 -10.12
N MET A 116 17.25 -6.73 -9.12
CA MET A 116 16.01 -5.97 -9.21
C MET A 116 16.10 -4.88 -10.28
N ILE A 117 17.20 -4.13 -10.35
CA ILE A 117 17.41 -3.13 -11.40
C ILE A 117 17.37 -3.79 -12.77
N ALA A 118 18.09 -4.89 -12.97
CA ALA A 118 18.11 -5.60 -14.25
C ALA A 118 16.72 -6.09 -14.67
N PHE A 119 15.95 -6.64 -13.73
CA PHE A 119 14.59 -7.08 -14.00
C PHE A 119 13.65 -5.92 -14.32
N TYR A 120 13.54 -4.93 -13.45
CA TYR A 120 12.61 -3.81 -13.62
C TYR A 120 12.99 -2.91 -14.80
N ALA A 121 14.26 -2.80 -15.18
CA ALA A 121 14.67 -2.09 -16.39
C ALA A 121 14.38 -2.85 -17.69
N SER A 122 14.13 -4.16 -17.63
CA SER A 122 13.86 -4.96 -18.83
C SER A 122 12.49 -4.62 -19.46
N PRO A 123 12.31 -4.83 -20.78
CA PRO A 123 11.01 -4.65 -21.42
C PRO A 123 9.89 -5.45 -20.76
N THR A 124 10.18 -6.68 -20.32
CA THR A 124 9.23 -7.54 -19.60
C THR A 124 8.91 -6.99 -18.22
N GLY A 125 9.91 -6.52 -17.47
CA GLY A 125 9.70 -5.91 -16.14
C GLY A 125 8.86 -4.65 -16.21
N GLN A 126 9.16 -3.75 -17.15
CA GLN A 126 8.36 -2.55 -17.38
C GLN A 126 6.92 -2.89 -17.81
N LYS A 127 6.74 -3.86 -18.72
CA LYS A 127 5.40 -4.33 -19.11
C LYS A 127 4.64 -4.88 -17.90
N LEU A 128 5.28 -5.71 -17.08
CA LEU A 128 4.64 -6.26 -15.88
C LEU A 128 4.16 -5.14 -14.96
N MET A 129 4.97 -4.12 -14.71
CA MET A 129 4.58 -2.98 -13.87
C MET A 129 3.39 -2.20 -14.43
N GLN A 130 3.33 -2.02 -15.75
CA GLN A 130 2.24 -1.31 -16.43
C GLN A 130 0.93 -2.12 -16.43
N GLU A 131 1.02 -3.44 -16.61
CA GLU A 131 -0.13 -4.34 -16.71
C GLU A 131 -0.66 -4.79 -15.35
N MET A 132 0.17 -4.78 -14.29
CA MET A 132 -0.20 -5.29 -12.96
C MET A 132 -1.51 -4.70 -12.41
N PRO A 133 -1.79 -3.38 -12.51
CA PRO A 133 -3.07 -2.83 -12.07
C PRO A 133 -4.27 -3.39 -12.83
N ALA A 134 -4.16 -3.51 -14.16
CA ALA A 134 -5.23 -4.04 -15.01
C ALA A 134 -5.46 -5.53 -14.72
N MET A 135 -4.39 -6.33 -14.69
CA MET A 135 -4.46 -7.75 -14.32
C MET A 135 -5.09 -7.97 -12.94
N THR A 136 -4.74 -7.13 -11.96
CA THR A 136 -5.33 -7.20 -10.62
C THR A 136 -6.83 -6.87 -10.66
N SER A 137 -7.21 -5.82 -11.39
CA SER A 137 -8.62 -5.42 -11.55
C SER A 137 -9.45 -6.50 -12.23
N GLU A 138 -8.96 -7.06 -13.34
CA GLU A 138 -9.59 -8.14 -14.09
C GLU A 138 -9.66 -9.42 -13.26
N GLY A 139 -8.61 -9.74 -12.50
CA GLY A 139 -8.59 -10.89 -11.59
C GLY A 139 -9.68 -10.80 -10.52
N ILE A 140 -9.88 -9.63 -9.93
CA ILE A 140 -10.99 -9.39 -8.98
C ILE A 140 -12.34 -9.55 -9.68
N GLN A 141 -12.51 -8.97 -10.87
CA GLN A 141 -13.76 -9.09 -11.64
C GLN A 141 -14.08 -10.54 -11.99
N ALA A 142 -13.08 -11.33 -12.38
CA ALA A 142 -13.22 -12.74 -12.68
C ALA A 142 -13.57 -13.57 -11.43
N ALA A 143 -13.04 -13.20 -10.26
CA ALA A 143 -13.34 -13.85 -8.99
C ALA A 143 -14.71 -13.45 -8.40
N TYR A 144 -15.26 -12.30 -8.80
CA TYR A 144 -16.45 -11.70 -8.20
C TYR A 144 -17.69 -12.62 -8.19
N PRO A 145 -18.08 -13.32 -9.28
CA PRO A 145 -19.24 -14.20 -9.26
C PRO A 145 -19.11 -15.34 -8.24
N ARG A 146 -17.89 -15.89 -8.09
CA ARG A 146 -17.61 -16.94 -7.10
C ARG A 146 -17.76 -16.39 -5.68
N MET A 147 -17.30 -15.16 -5.43
CA MET A 147 -17.48 -14.50 -4.14
C MET A 147 -18.96 -14.26 -3.82
N GLN A 148 -19.75 -13.81 -4.81
CA GLN A 148 -21.20 -13.63 -4.65
C GLN A 148 -21.89 -14.95 -4.28
N GLN A 149 -21.64 -16.03 -5.04
CA GLN A 149 -22.21 -17.35 -4.74
C GLN A 149 -21.86 -17.86 -3.34
N GLN A 150 -20.63 -17.59 -2.88
CA GLN A 150 -20.22 -17.96 -1.53
C GLN A 150 -20.96 -17.13 -0.47
N MET A 151 -21.17 -15.84 -0.72
CA MET A 151 -21.91 -14.96 0.18
C MET A 151 -23.39 -15.38 0.28
N ASP A 152 -24.02 -15.75 -0.84
CA ASP A 152 -25.40 -16.24 -0.86
C ASP A 152 -25.55 -17.51 0.00
N LYS A 153 -24.61 -18.46 -0.13
CA LYS A 153 -24.58 -19.67 0.72
C LYS A 153 -24.33 -19.37 2.20
N VAL A 154 -23.61 -18.30 2.52
CA VAL A 154 -23.46 -17.85 3.90
C VAL A 154 -24.79 -17.30 4.41
N MET A 155 -25.48 -16.47 3.64
CA MET A 155 -26.78 -15.90 4.00
C MET A 155 -27.85 -16.99 4.22
N GLN A 156 -27.94 -17.98 3.33
CA GLN A 156 -28.83 -19.13 3.50
C GLN A 156 -28.59 -19.85 4.83
N ARG A 157 -27.32 -20.13 5.17
CA ARG A 157 -26.97 -20.78 6.45
C ARG A 157 -27.25 -19.90 7.66
N VAL A 158 -27.20 -18.58 7.52
CA VAL A 158 -27.60 -17.65 8.59
C VAL A 158 -29.11 -17.70 8.80
N GLU A 159 -29.89 -17.66 7.73
CA GLU A 159 -31.35 -17.78 7.76
C GLU A 159 -31.80 -19.09 8.42
N GLU A 160 -31.24 -20.22 7.97
CA GLU A 160 -31.51 -21.54 8.58
C GLU A 160 -31.24 -21.55 10.09
N ARG A 161 -30.15 -20.94 10.55
CA ARG A 161 -29.84 -20.86 12.00
C ARG A 161 -30.80 -19.97 12.77
N ILE A 162 -31.30 -18.90 12.16
CA ILE A 162 -32.28 -18.01 12.79
C ILE A 162 -33.62 -18.73 12.91
N GLU A 163 -34.03 -19.47 11.87
CA GLU A 163 -35.28 -20.25 11.87
C GLU A 163 -35.24 -21.44 12.84
N GLN A 164 -34.08 -22.09 12.98
CA GLN A 164 -33.89 -23.21 13.92
C GLN A 164 -33.72 -22.78 15.38
N LYS A 165 -33.49 -21.48 15.66
CA LYS A 165 -33.51 -20.99 17.04
C LYS A 165 -34.96 -20.92 17.54
N PRO A 166 -35.29 -21.47 18.72
CA PRO A 166 -36.59 -21.27 19.34
C PRO A 166 -36.83 -19.76 19.45
N ARG A 167 -37.88 -19.26 18.79
CA ARG A 167 -38.36 -17.90 19.06
C ARG A 167 -38.71 -17.86 20.55
N PRO A 168 -38.21 -16.90 21.33
CA PRO A 168 -38.65 -16.77 22.71
C PRO A 168 -40.17 -16.76 22.71
N LYS A 169 -40.79 -17.62 23.52
CA LYS A 169 -42.24 -17.56 23.73
C LYS A 169 -42.52 -16.15 24.21
N ASN A 170 -43.28 -15.42 23.42
CA ASN A 170 -43.79 -14.13 23.80
C ASN A 170 -44.88 -14.40 24.85
N ASP A 171 -44.45 -14.63 26.10
CA ASP A 171 -45.36 -14.80 27.23
C ASP A 171 -45.98 -13.41 27.48
N GLY A 172 -47.25 -13.30 27.11
CA GLY A 172 -47.90 -12.06 26.73
C GLY A 172 -47.92 -10.96 27.77
N THR A 173 -47.73 -9.72 27.34
CA THR A 173 -48.78 -8.70 27.15
C THR A 173 -48.14 -7.36 26.79
N PRO A 174 -48.78 -6.54 25.93
CA PRO A 174 -48.23 -5.25 25.53
C PRO A 174 -48.42 -4.23 26.65
N LYS A 175 -47.32 -3.62 27.14
CA LYS A 175 -47.40 -2.35 27.87
C LYS A 175 -47.38 -1.20 26.85
N PRO A 176 -48.37 -0.31 26.85
CA PRO A 176 -48.38 0.83 25.93
C PRO A 176 -47.43 1.94 26.40
N GLN A 177 -46.99 2.70 25.40
CA GLN A 177 -46.46 4.06 25.42
C GLN A 177 -44.95 4.29 25.58
N GLY A 178 -44.46 4.98 24.54
CA GLY A 178 -43.20 5.68 24.47
C GLY A 178 -43.05 6.24 23.06
N THR A 179 -43.89 7.21 22.69
CA THR A 179 -43.82 7.92 21.41
C THR A 179 -42.43 8.52 21.24
N ILE A 180 -41.61 7.97 20.34
CA ILE A 180 -40.41 8.66 19.85
C ILE A 180 -40.70 9.06 18.41
N LYS A 181 -41.02 10.35 18.22
CA LYS A 181 -41.03 11.00 16.91
C LYS A 181 -39.65 10.85 16.28
N GLY A 182 -39.56 10.12 15.17
CA GLY A 182 -38.42 10.21 14.26
C GLY A 182 -38.47 11.51 13.45
N PRO A 183 -37.31 12.10 13.08
CA PRO A 183 -37.27 13.35 12.35
C PRO A 183 -37.80 13.17 10.93
N GLN A 184 -38.62 14.12 10.50
CA GLN A 184 -39.09 14.24 9.13
C GLN A 184 -37.87 14.39 8.19
N ARG A 185 -37.84 13.59 7.12
CA ARG A 185 -37.03 13.92 5.94
C ARG A 185 -37.74 15.06 5.24
N THR A 186 -37.17 16.26 5.31
CA THR A 186 -37.42 17.28 4.30
C THR A 186 -36.59 16.94 3.06
N THR A 187 -37.29 17.03 1.93
CA THR A 187 -36.78 17.11 0.56
C THR A 187 -35.60 18.05 0.40
#